data_AF-A0A968VYS9-F1
#
_entry.id   AF-A0A968VYS9-F1
#
_cell.length_a   1.000
_cell.length_b   1.000
_cell.length_c   1.000
_cell.angle_alpha   90.00
_cell.angle_beta   90.00
_cell.angle_gamma   90.00
#
_symmetry.space_group_name_H-M   'P 1'
#
loop_
_entity.id
_entity.type
_entity.pdbx_description
1 polymer ?
#
loop_
_entity_poly.entity_id
_entity_poly.type
_entity_poly.pdbx_seq_one_letter_code
_entity_poly.pdbx_strand_id
1 'polypeptide(L)'
;MGLSLVKNLVELHDGVINVSSIPSIGSRFTVLMPLGNKHFSKEEILEDGIIEAPLLKKLRIYTCPRQKKNKALNLTTTRQNKNN
;
A
#
# COMPACT_ATOMS: atom_id res chain seq x y z
N MET A 1 19.10 3.93 5.31
CA MET A 1 18.33 3.33 6.42
C MET A 1 16.81 3.35 6.18
N GLY A 2 16.19 4.45 5.73
CA GLY A 2 14.74 4.47 5.50
C GLY A 2 14.25 3.53 4.38
N LEU A 3 14.97 3.47 3.27
CA LEU A 3 14.52 2.70 2.09
C LEU A 3 14.53 1.18 2.30
N SER A 4 15.48 0.65 3.10
CA SER A 4 15.51 -0.77 3.44
C SER A 4 14.32 -1.19 4.29
N LEU A 5 13.86 -0.32 5.21
CA LEU A 5 12.65 -0.55 5.98
C LEU A 5 11.41 -0.60 5.07
N VAL A 6 11.30 0.37 4.15
CA VAL A 6 10.19 0.42 3.19
C VAL A 6 10.20 -0.81 2.29
N LYS A 7 11.37 -1.22 1.79
CA LYS A 7 11.50 -2.42 0.97
C LYS A 7 10.99 -3.66 1.70
N ASN A 8 11.46 -3.88 2.93
CA ASN A 8 11.02 -5.03 3.74
C ASN A 8 9.52 -4.99 4.02
N LEU A 9 8.95 -3.80 4.31
CA LEU A 9 7.52 -3.66 4.55
C LEU A 9 6.70 -4.00 3.30
N VAL A 10 7.13 -3.52 2.14
CA VAL A 10 6.46 -3.81 0.87
C VAL A 10 6.52 -5.30 0.55
N GLU A 11 7.68 -5.93 0.73
CA GLU A 11 7.86 -7.37 0.47
C GLU A 11 7.06 -8.25 1.45
N LEU A 12 6.96 -7.86 2.73
CA LEU A 12 6.15 -8.58 3.74
C LEU A 12 4.65 -8.58 3.40
N HIS A 13 4.19 -7.59 2.64
CA HIS A 13 2.79 -7.47 2.20
C HIS A 13 2.60 -7.93 0.75
N ASP A 14 3.47 -8.83 0.26
CA ASP A 14 3.46 -9.37 -1.11
C ASP A 14 3.47 -8.30 -2.21
N GLY A 15 3.99 -7.12 -1.88
CA GLY A 15 4.14 -6.00 -2.78
C GLY A 15 5.48 -5.98 -3.50
N VAL A 16 5.63 -5.01 -4.40
CA VAL A 16 6.87 -4.78 -5.15
C VAL A 16 7.22 -3.29 -5.11
N ILE A 17 8.49 -2.98 -4.90
CA ILE A 17 9.02 -1.60 -4.98
C ILE A 17 10.10 -1.50 -6.05
N ASN A 18 9.95 -0.53 -6.94
CA ASN A 18 10.91 -0.20 -7.99
C ASN A 18 11.36 1.26 -7.88
N VAL A 19 12.57 1.56 -8.37
CA VAL A 19 13.12 2.91 -8.42
C VAL A 19 13.63 3.24 -9.82
N SER A 20 13.35 4.45 -10.27
CA SER A 20 13.96 5.07 -11.45
C SER A 20 14.51 6.43 -11.04
N SER A 21 15.71 6.79 -11.49
CA SER A 21 16.35 8.06 -11.14
C SER A 21 16.99 8.67 -12.37
N ILE A 22 16.84 9.98 -12.51
CA ILE A 22 17.56 10.77 -13.51
C ILE A 22 18.44 11.75 -12.74
N PRO A 23 19.78 11.70 -12.94
CA PRO A 23 20.71 12.61 -12.28
C PRO A 23 20.28 14.07 -12.46
N SER A 24 20.36 14.85 -11.40
CA SER A 24 20.01 16.28 -11.37
C SER A 24 18.53 16.62 -11.63
N ILE A 25 17.65 15.64 -11.83
CA ILE A 25 16.18 15.85 -11.94
C ILE A 25 15.47 15.27 -10.71
N GLY A 26 15.83 14.04 -10.32
CA GLY A 26 15.28 13.40 -9.14
C GLY A 26 15.01 11.91 -9.34
N SER A 27 14.36 11.32 -8.32
CA SER A 27 14.06 9.90 -8.26
C SER A 27 12.56 9.67 -8.13
N ARG A 28 12.05 8.66 -8.84
CA ARG A 28 10.69 8.15 -8.71
C ARG A 28 10.73 6.73 -8.16
N PHE A 29 10.06 6.57 -7.03
CA PHE A 29 9.77 5.26 -6.43
C PHE A 29 8.36 4.85 -6.81
N THR A 30 8.19 3.59 -7.18
CA THR A 30 6.90 3.02 -7.56
C THR A 30 6.66 1.79 -6.71
N VAL A 31 5.56 1.80 -5.95
CA VAL A 31 5.15 0.70 -5.08
C VAL A 31 3.86 0.11 -5.63
N LEU A 32 3.83 -1.22 -5.75
CA LEU A 32 2.66 -1.99 -6.12
C LEU A 32 2.25 -2.84 -4.92
N MET A 33 0.97 -2.78 -4.54
CA MET A 33 0.41 -3.53 -3.42
C MET A 33 -0.79 -4.34 -3.90
N PRO A 34 -0.88 -5.64 -3.53
CA PRO A 34 -2.09 -6.41 -3.72
C PRO A 34 -3.27 -5.77 -2.98
N LEU A 35 -4.45 -5.77 -3.62
CA LEU A 35 -5.67 -5.24 -3.01
C LEU A 35 -6.43 -6.35 -2.27
N GLY A 36 -7.16 -5.95 -1.22
CA GLY A 36 -7.94 -6.89 -0.41
C GLY A 36 -7.03 -7.72 0.50
N ASN A 37 -7.46 -8.93 0.84
CA ASN A 37 -6.80 -9.81 1.81
C ASN A 37 -6.43 -11.18 1.23
N LYS A 38 -6.63 -11.40 -0.08
CA LYS A 38 -6.40 -12.70 -0.73
C LYS A 38 -4.93 -13.13 -0.79
N HIS A 39 -4.01 -12.20 -0.60
CA HIS A 39 -2.57 -12.46 -0.62
C HIS A 39 -2.07 -13.00 0.72
N PHE A 40 -2.76 -12.70 1.82
CA PHE A 40 -2.45 -13.24 3.13
C PHE A 40 -3.00 -14.67 3.32
N SER A 41 -2.28 -15.47 4.09
CA SER A 41 -2.79 -16.73 4.63
C SER A 41 -3.83 -16.47 5.72
N LYS A 42 -4.58 -17.52 6.12
CA LYS A 42 -5.57 -17.39 7.20
C LYS A 42 -4.92 -17.09 8.55
N GLU A 43 -3.70 -17.56 8.74
CA GLU A 43 -2.91 -17.39 9.96
C GLU A 43 -2.34 -15.96 10.08
N GLU A 44 -2.21 -15.26 8.96
CA GLU A 44 -1.75 -13.86 8.90
C GLU A 44 -2.88 -12.84 9.06
N ILE A 45 -4.13 -13.29 8.98
CA ILE A 45 -5.32 -12.46 9.18
C ILE A 45 -5.90 -12.74 10.56
N LEU A 46 -5.95 -11.71 11.41
CA LEU A 46 -6.78 -11.75 12.62
C LEU A 46 -8.24 -11.54 12.22
N GLU A 47 -9.13 -12.44 12.65
CA GLU A 47 -10.56 -12.14 12.61
C GLU A 47 -10.89 -11.03 13.62
N ASP A 48 -11.83 -10.15 13.28
CA ASP A 48 -12.20 -8.92 14.01
C ASP A 48 -12.70 -9.14 15.47
N GLY A 49 -12.55 -10.33 16.04
CA GLY A 49 -13.08 -10.74 17.33
C GLY A 49 -12.08 -10.88 18.48
N ILE A 50 -10.76 -10.79 18.27
CA ILE A 50 -9.77 -11.08 19.34
C ILE A 50 -8.65 -10.04 19.37
N ILE A 51 -9.00 -8.78 19.61
CA ILE A 51 -8.09 -7.90 20.33
C ILE A 51 -8.90 -7.29 21.44
N GLU A 52 -8.66 -7.71 22.68
CA GLU A 52 -9.08 -6.90 23.82
C GLU A 52 -8.47 -5.50 23.64
N ALA A 53 -9.33 -4.56 23.26
CA ALA A 53 -9.05 -3.15 23.06
C ALA A 53 -8.16 -2.47 24.14
N PRO A 54 -8.06 -2.94 25.40
CA PRO A 54 -7.10 -2.39 26.35
C PRO A 54 -5.65 -2.29 25.86
N LEU A 55 -5.15 -3.22 25.04
CA LEU A 55 -3.74 -3.16 24.58
C LEU A 55 -3.52 -2.16 23.45
N LEU A 56 -4.51 -1.95 22.57
CA LEU A 56 -4.43 -0.96 21.49
C LEU A 56 -4.39 0.47 22.02
N LYS A 57 -5.04 0.76 23.15
CA LYS A 57 -4.96 2.07 23.82
C LYS A 57 -3.55 2.40 24.32
N LYS A 58 -2.70 1.39 24.57
CA LYS A 58 -1.36 1.55 25.13
C LYS A 58 -0.28 1.68 24.05
N LEU A 59 -0.46 1.03 22.90
CA LEU A 59 0.46 1.22 21.79
C LEU A 59 0.15 2.56 21.10
N ARG A 60 1.15 3.45 20.98
CA ARG A 60 1.06 4.70 20.21
C ARG A 60 1.08 4.41 18.69
N ILE A 61 0.24 3.50 18.23
CA ILE A 61 0.09 3.22 16.80
C ILE A 61 -0.88 4.26 16.23
N TYR A 62 -0.45 4.94 15.18
CA TYR A 62 -1.35 5.85 14.46
C TYR A 62 -2.27 5.03 13.57
N THR A 63 -3.45 4.69 14.09
CA THR A 63 -4.48 4.03 13.29
C THR A 63 -5.21 5.10 12.47
N CYS A 64 -5.15 5.03 11.15
CA CYS A 64 -6.06 5.79 10.30
C CYS A 64 -7.40 5.02 10.24
N PRO A 65 -8.53 5.61 10.66
CA PRO A 65 -9.82 4.97 10.52
C PRO A 65 -10.06 4.59 9.06
N ARG A 66 -10.52 3.36 8.82
CA ARG A 66 -10.84 2.88 7.47
C ARG A 66 -11.86 3.82 6.83
N GLN A 67 -11.45 4.58 5.82
CA GLN A 67 -12.35 5.41 5.03
C GLN A 67 -13.31 4.48 4.27
N LYS A 68 -14.63 4.68 4.47
CA LYS A 68 -15.65 3.97 3.67
C LYS A 68 -15.40 4.30 2.19
N LYS A 69 -15.40 3.27 1.33
CA LYS A 69 -15.12 3.38 -0.10
C LYS A 69 -15.94 4.52 -0.72
N ASN A 70 -15.28 5.59 -1.14
CA ASN A 70 -15.86 6.54 -2.08
C ASN A 70 -15.83 5.89 -3.47
N LYS A 71 -16.93 6.05 -4.23
CA LYS A 71 -17.10 5.58 -5.61
C LYS A 71 -15.87 5.91 -6.46
N ALA A 72 -15.49 4.94 -7.30
CA ALA A 72 -14.30 4.92 -8.13
C ALA A 72 -13.98 6.26 -8.81
N LEU A 73 -12.73 6.70 -8.71
CA LEU A 73 -12.14 7.65 -9.64
C LEU A 73 -12.00 6.93 -10.98
N ASN A 74 -12.87 7.23 -11.94
CA ASN A 74 -12.75 6.70 -13.30
C ASN A 74 -11.46 7.23 -13.92
N LEU A 75 -10.42 6.39 -13.95
CA LEU A 75 -9.27 6.58 -14.82
C LEU A 75 -9.65 6.01 -16.20
N THR A 76 -10.49 6.74 -16.93
CA THR A 76 -10.73 6.46 -18.35
C THR A 76 -9.42 6.67 -19.09
N THR A 77 -8.88 5.55 -19.57
CA THR A 77 -7.84 5.52 -20.59
C THR A 77 -8.37 6.22 -21.83
N THR A 78 -7.83 7.40 -22.16
CA THR A 78 -7.91 7.96 -23.50
C THR A 78 -6.49 8.09 -24.05
N ARG A 79 -5.97 7.00 -24.61
CA ARG A 79 -5.01 7.08 -25.71
C ARG A 79 -5.83 7.23 -27.00
N GLN A 80 -5.97 8.45 -27.49
CA GLN A 80 -6.17 8.72 -28.91
C GLN A 80 -4.95 9.53 -29.34
N ASN A 81 -3.93 8.87 -29.91
CA ASN A 81 -3.73 8.76 -31.35
C ASN A 81 -3.82 10.13 -32.05
N LYS A 82 -2.68 10.84 -32.08
CA LYS A 82 -2.40 11.93 -33.02
C LYS A 82 -1.72 11.29 -34.23
N ASN A 83 -2.51 10.94 -35.23
CA ASN A 83 -2.05 10.78 -36.60
C ASN A 83 -2.94 11.67 -37.48
N ASN A 84 -2.49 12.92 -37.65
CA ASN A 84 -2.62 13.67 -38.90
C ASN A 84 -1.53 14.75 -38.89
#